data_AF-A0A846P0W4-F1
#
_entry.id   AF-A0A846P0W4-F1
#
_cell.length_a   1.000
_cell.length_b   1.000
_cell.length_c   1.000
_cell.angle_alpha   90.00
_cell.angle_beta   90.00
_cell.angle_gamma   90.00
#
_symmetry.space_group_name_H-M   'P 1'
#
loop_
_entity.id
_entity.type
_entity.pdbx_description
1 polymer ?
#
loop_
_entity_poly.entity_id
_entity_poly.type
_entity_poly.pdbx_seq_one_letter_code
_entity_poly.pdbx_strand_id
1 'polypeptide(L)' 'MGRKLVVYWIFGAILVMLSSWILGNIEQTTGTSPISYALAVFIAFVLVLAGGLAWITVASVVAKH' A
#
# COMPACT_ATOMS: atom_id res chain seq x y z
N MET A 1 13.91 -19.56 6.78
CA MET A 1 12.85 -18.63 7.23
C MET A 1 13.01 -17.22 6.62
N GLY A 2 14.19 -16.60 6.69
CA GLY A 2 14.40 -15.21 6.28
C GLY A 2 14.04 -14.87 4.82
N ARG A 3 14.26 -15.76 3.86
CA ARG A 3 13.98 -15.47 2.43
C ARG A 3 12.50 -15.19 2.14
N LYS A 4 11.58 -15.89 2.81
CA LYS A 4 10.13 -15.63 2.70
C LYS A 4 9.76 -14.30 3.33
N LEU A 5 10.36 -14.01 4.49
CA LEU A 5 10.15 -12.78 5.24
C LEU A 5 10.56 -11.54 4.42
N VAL A 6 11.71 -11.62 3.74
CA VAL A 6 12.21 -10.58 2.83
C VAL A 6 11.22 -10.34 1.67
N VAL A 7 10.65 -11.40 1.09
CA VAL A 7 9.65 -11.27 0.02
C VAL A 7 8.41 -10.53 0.52
N TYR A 8 7.87 -10.87 1.69
CA TYR A 8 6.72 -10.15 2.28
C TYR A 8 7.04 -8.70 2.61
N TRP A 9 8.26 -8.42 3.06
CA TRP A 9 8.69 -7.07 3.36
C TRP A 9 8.80 -6.20 2.10
N ILE A 10 9.44 -6.72 1.04
CA ILE A 10 9.55 -6.05 -0.27
C ILE A 10 8.17 -5.86 -0.89
N PHE A 11 7.30 -6.88 -0.82
CA PHE A 11 5.94 -6.79 -1.30
C PHE A 11 5.16 -5.66 -0.61
N GLY A 12 5.27 -5.57 0.72
CA GLY A 12 4.68 -4.45 1.48
C GLY A 12 5.21 -3.09 1.04
N ALA A 13 6.51 -2.97 0.79
CA ALA A 13 7.13 -1.73 0.30
C ALA A 13 6.60 -1.32 -1.08
N ILE A 14 6.42 -2.27 -2.00
CA ILE A 14 5.85 -2.01 -3.33
C ILE A 14 4.42 -1.50 -3.20
N LEU A 15 3.59 -2.12 -2.35
CA LEU A 15 2.20 -1.67 -2.15
C LEU A 15 2.12 -0.26 -1.59
N VAL A 16 2.96 0.06 -0.60
CA VAL A 16 3.04 1.42 -0.02
C VAL A 16 3.54 2.42 -1.07
N MET A 17 4.57 2.07 -1.85
CA MET A 17 5.08 2.91 -2.94
C MET A 17 3.99 3.23 -3.97
N LEU A 18 3.22 2.22 -4.41
CA LEU A 18 2.12 2.41 -5.35
C LEU A 18 1.02 3.30 -4.77
N SER A 19 0.66 3.11 -3.50
CA SER A 19 -0.30 3.97 -2.80
C SER A 19 0.17 5.43 -2.77
N SER A 20 1.42 5.67 -2.36
CA SER A 20 2.01 7.01 -2.33
C SER A 20 2.11 7.64 -3.72
N TRP A 21 2.43 6.83 -4.74
CA TRP A 21 2.50 7.32 -6.12
C TRP A 21 1.13 7.78 -6.63
N ILE A 22 0.07 6.99 -6.37
CA ILE A 22 -1.30 7.38 -6.71
C ILE A 22 -1.66 8.69 -6.00
N LEU A 23 -1.52 8.75 -4.66
CA LEU A 23 -1.89 9.94 -3.90
C LEU A 23 -1.09 11.20 -4.29
N GLY A 24 0.17 11.03 -4.70
CA GLY A 24 1.00 12.14 -5.18
C GLY A 24 0.69 12.62 -6.60
N ASN A 25 -0.11 11.88 -7.37
CA ASN A 25 -0.45 12.21 -8.76
C ASN A 25 -1.96 12.41 -8.99
N ILE A 26 -2.80 12.23 -7.97
CA ILE A 26 -4.21 12.59 -8.07
C ILE A 26 -4.39 14.08 -7.76
N GLU A 27 -5.04 14.78 -8.67
CA GLU A 27 -5.50 16.15 -8.46
C GLU A 27 -6.95 16.25 -8.90
N GLN A 28 -7.78 16.89 -8.08
CA GLN A 28 -9.17 17.13 -8.43
C GLN A 28 -9.25 18.34 -9.36
N THR A 29 -9.16 18.09 -10.66
CA THR A 29 -9.25 19.13 -11.70
C THR A 29 -10.66 19.26 -12.26
N THR A 30 -10.94 20.33 -13.01
CA THR A 30 -12.26 20.61 -13.63
C THR A 30 -12.76 19.51 -14.57
N GLY A 31 -11.88 18.64 -15.09
CA GLY A 31 -12.23 17.49 -15.93
C GLY A 31 -12.39 16.17 -15.17
N THR A 32 -12.15 16.14 -13.86
CA THR A 32 -12.11 14.90 -13.09
C THR A 32 -13.47 14.62 -12.46
N SER A 33 -14.08 13.48 -12.81
CA SER A 33 -15.33 13.03 -12.16
C SER A 33 -15.08 12.79 -10.67
N PRO A 34 -15.94 13.30 -9.76
CA PRO A 34 -15.82 13.08 -8.32
C PRO A 34 -15.78 11.59 -7.95
N ILE A 35 -16.51 10.75 -8.70
CA ILE A 35 -16.55 9.30 -8.48
C ILE A 35 -15.19 8.67 -8.79
N SER A 36 -14.56 9.05 -9.91
CA SER A 36 -13.25 8.54 -10.31
C SER A 36 -12.17 8.95 -9.31
N TYR A 37 -12.22 10.19 -8.82
CA TYR A 37 -11.33 10.68 -7.77
C TYR A 37 -11.50 9.87 -6.47
N ALA A 38 -12.74 9.71 -6.00
CA ALA A 38 -13.04 8.95 -4.79
C ALA A 38 -12.58 7.48 -4.90
N LEU A 39 -12.77 6.85 -6.07
CA LEU A 39 -12.29 5.49 -6.33
C LEU A 39 -10.75 5.41 -6.30
N ALA A 40 -10.04 6.38 -6.88
CA ALA A 40 -8.58 6.39 -6.86
C ALA A 40 -8.03 6.53 -5.43
N VAL A 41 -8.62 7.40 -4.61
CA VAL A 41 -8.29 7.54 -3.19
C VAL A 41 -8.57 6.23 -2.43
N PHE A 42 -9.72 5.59 -2.69
CA PHE A 42 -10.08 4.33 -2.05
C PHE A 42 -9.10 3.20 -2.39
N ILE A 43 -8.67 3.11 -3.66
CA ILE A 43 -7.65 2.13 -4.10
C ILE A 43 -6.33 2.39 -3.37
N ALA A 44 -5.88 3.66 -3.31
CA ALA A 44 -4.65 4.00 -2.60
C ALA A 44 -4.73 3.64 -1.10
N PHE A 45 -5.90 3.85 -0.47
CA PHE A 45 -6.15 3.46 0.91
C PHE A 45 -6.04 1.94 1.11
N VAL A 46 -6.67 1.14 0.25
CA VAL A 46 -6.59 -0.33 0.31
C VAL A 46 -5.15 -0.82 0.12
N LEU A 47 -4.38 -0.22 -0.79
CA LEU A 47 -2.98 -0.55 -1.01
C LEU A 47 -2.12 -0.28 0.23
N VAL A 48 -2.33 0.86 0.91
CA VAL A 48 -1.58 1.19 2.13
C VAL A 48 -1.91 0.23 3.26
N LEU A 49 -3.18 -0.16 3.41
CA LEU A 49 -3.59 -1.16 4.41
C LEU A 49 -2.97 -2.53 4.13
N ALA A 50 -3.01 -2.98 2.88
CA ALA A 50 -2.42 -4.26 2.48
C ALA A 50 -0.90 -4.28 2.69
N GLY A 51 -0.21 -3.18 2.36
CA GLY A 51 1.22 -3.01 2.63
C GLY A 51 1.55 -3.03 4.12
N GLY A 52 0.77 -2.30 4.93
CA GLY A 52 0.91 -2.30 6.39
C GLY A 52 0.68 -3.69 7.01
N LEU A 53 -0.34 -4.43 6.57
CA LEU A 53 -0.61 -5.80 7.02
C LEU A 53 0.55 -6.76 6.68
N ALA A 54 1.19 -6.60 5.52
CA ALA A 54 2.35 -7.40 5.16
C ALA A 54 3.53 -7.15 6.13
N TRP A 55 3.78 -5.90 6.51
CA TRP A 55 4.81 -5.55 7.49
C TRP A 55 4.48 -5.97 8.93
N ILE A 56 3.21 -5.86 9.35
CA ILE A 56 2.76 -6.40 10.64
C ILE A 56 2.99 -7.91 10.69
N THR A 57 2.69 -8.62 9.59
CA THR A 57 2.95 -10.06 9.48
C THR A 57 4.43 -10.36 9.66
N VAL A 58 5.31 -9.63 8.96
CA VAL A 58 6.77 -9.75 9.11
C VAL A 58 7.20 -9.51 10.56
N ALA A 59 6.75 -8.42 11.19
CA ALA A 59 7.09 -8.09 12.57
C ALA A 59 6.62 -9.17 13.55
N SER A 60 5.41 -9.70 13.37
CA SER A 60 4.85 -10.75 14.23
C SER A 60 5.62 -12.08 14.14
N VAL A 61 6.18 -12.41 12.98
CA VAL A 61 6.98 -13.62 12.78
C VAL A 61 8.37 -13.44 13.38
N VAL A 62 8.96 -12.25 13.28
CA VAL A 62 10.25 -11.93 13.92
C VAL A 62 10.13 -11.94 15.43
N ALA A 63 9.05 -11.37 16.00
CA ALA A 63 8.87 -11.28 17.45
C ALA A 63 8.63 -12.63 18.15
N LYS A 64 8.26 -13.69 17.39
CA LYS A 64 8.05 -15.04 17.91
C LYS A 64 9.31 -15.91 17.86
N HIS A 65 10.41 -15.39 17.32
CA HIS A 65 11.71 -16.04 17.26
C HIS A 65 12.70 -15.35 18.20
#